data_AF-A0A7J5A9Y2-F1
#
_entry.id   AF-A0A7J5A9Y2-F1
#
_cell.length_a   1.000
_cell.length_b   1.000
_cell.length_c   1.000
_cell.angle_alpha   90.00
_cell.angle_beta   90.00
_cell.angle_gamma   90.00
#
_symmetry.space_group_name_H-M   'P 1'
#
loop_
_entity.id
_entity.type
_entity.pdbx_description
1 polymer ?
#
loop_
_entity_poly.entity_id
_entity_poly.type
_entity_poly.pdbx_seq_one_letter_code
_entity_poly.pdbx_strand_id
1 'polypeptide(L)'
;MEYLSKYEIEKDDVRKLQDYNSRDGFELIEENDFESMLEYFEEYEVYNNLIPIMTDNNSNYWCLYVGGKLKGMVCYLANEEMNLAPRFKSITNLINTIYQNPDAYDFDELDIEVFDYPKRGNDIDLENRREIIEGILNELEEVPENKEDLRQQLAYSAMTLVKADEIESYIYPFLEDEDMYIQEKAIATIGFHKYKPARNKLIELTKTAMVNGKSAAGRALKELNK
;
A
#
# COMPACT_ATOMS: atom_id res chain seq x y z
N MET A 1 22.53 2.15 -11.48
CA MET A 1 21.88 0.88 -11.10
C MET A 1 22.78 -0.07 -10.32
N GLU A 2 24.12 0.10 -10.31
CA GLU A 2 25.01 -0.71 -9.44
C GLU A 2 24.64 -0.60 -7.95
N TYR A 3 24.16 0.56 -7.51
CA TYR A 3 23.68 0.79 -6.14
C TYR A 3 22.56 -0.16 -5.67
N LEU A 4 21.83 -0.82 -6.58
CA LEU A 4 20.83 -1.83 -6.23
C LEU A 4 21.43 -3.21 -5.91
N SER A 5 22.67 -3.48 -6.30
CA SER A 5 23.30 -4.81 -6.15
C SER A 5 23.54 -5.21 -4.69
N LYS A 6 23.46 -4.25 -3.76
CA LYS A 6 23.57 -4.49 -2.31
C LYS A 6 22.29 -5.08 -1.71
N TYR A 7 21.20 -5.13 -2.46
CA TYR A 7 19.92 -5.68 -2.03
C TYR A 7 19.64 -7.01 -2.72
N GLU A 8 18.98 -7.92 -1.99
CA GLU A 8 18.52 -9.20 -2.53
C GLU A 8 17.21 -9.00 -3.32
N ILE A 9 17.33 -8.42 -4.51
CA ILE A 9 16.22 -8.20 -5.46
C ILE A 9 16.21 -9.33 -6.49
N GLU A 10 15.01 -9.77 -6.88
CA GLU A 10 14.83 -10.77 -7.92
C GLU A 10 15.51 -10.36 -9.24
N LYS A 11 16.20 -11.30 -9.88
CA LYS A 11 17.02 -11.01 -11.07
C LYS A 11 16.21 -10.45 -12.22
N ASP A 12 15.00 -10.97 -12.41
CA ASP A 12 14.11 -10.51 -13.47
C ASP A 12 13.61 -9.09 -13.22
N ASP A 13 13.39 -8.72 -11.95
CA ASP A 13 13.02 -7.36 -11.55
C ASP A 13 14.18 -6.36 -11.78
N VAL A 14 15.41 -6.72 -11.42
CA VAL A 14 16.59 -5.91 -11.70
C VAL A 14 16.76 -5.70 -13.20
N ARG A 15 16.63 -6.78 -13.99
CA ARG A 15 16.72 -6.71 -15.44
C ARG A 15 15.62 -5.82 -16.03
N LYS A 16 14.39 -5.93 -15.54
CA LYS A 16 13.27 -5.09 -15.99
C LYS A 16 13.54 -3.61 -15.76
N LEU A 17 14.08 -3.23 -14.60
CA LEU A 17 14.50 -1.85 -14.35
C LEU A 17 15.63 -1.40 -15.27
N GLN A 18 16.63 -2.25 -15.51
CA GLN A 18 17.75 -1.92 -16.41
C GLN A 18 17.31 -1.72 -17.87
N ASP A 19 16.32 -2.50 -18.31
CA ASP A 19 15.76 -2.43 -19.66
C ASP A 19 14.65 -1.35 -19.78
N TYR A 20 14.29 -0.68 -18.69
CA TYR A 20 13.24 0.34 -18.67
C TYR A 20 13.77 1.68 -19.18
N ASN A 21 13.01 2.30 -20.09
CA ASN A 21 13.30 3.64 -20.57
C ASN A 21 12.41 4.63 -19.82
N SER A 22 13.03 5.53 -19.07
CA SER A 22 12.31 6.58 -18.36
C SER A 22 11.43 7.41 -19.28
N ARG A 23 10.33 7.92 -18.72
CA ARG A 23 9.39 8.83 -19.36
C ARG A 23 8.71 9.69 -18.31
N ASP A 24 8.11 10.80 -18.75
CA ASP A 24 7.33 11.71 -17.90
C ASP A 24 6.42 10.95 -16.92
N GLY A 25 6.56 11.30 -15.63
CA GLY A 25 5.86 10.68 -14.49
C GLY A 25 6.49 9.42 -13.91
N PHE A 26 7.43 8.80 -14.63
CA PHE A 26 8.02 7.51 -14.29
C PHE A 26 9.50 7.47 -14.69
N GLU A 27 10.29 8.26 -13.98
CA GLU A 27 11.74 8.38 -14.16
C GLU A 27 12.47 7.44 -13.21
N LEU A 28 13.44 6.66 -13.71
CA LEU A 28 14.34 5.90 -12.84
C LEU A 28 15.12 6.83 -11.94
N ILE A 29 15.26 6.46 -10.67
CA ILE A 29 16.02 7.29 -9.73
C ILE A 29 17.52 7.30 -10.07
N GLU A 30 18.11 8.49 -10.09
CA GLU A 30 19.54 8.66 -10.26
C GLU A 30 20.30 8.29 -8.98
N GLU A 31 21.60 7.99 -9.09
CA GLU A 31 22.41 7.53 -7.97
C GLU A 31 22.50 8.56 -6.82
N ASN A 32 22.69 9.84 -7.15
CA ASN A 32 22.77 10.91 -6.14
C ASN A 32 21.44 11.09 -5.39
N ASP A 33 20.32 11.01 -6.11
CA ASP A 33 18.98 11.12 -5.52
C ASP A 33 18.66 9.89 -4.68
N PHE A 34 19.09 8.71 -5.14
CA PHE A 34 18.96 7.46 -4.40
C PHE A 34 19.69 7.54 -3.05
N GLU A 35 20.94 7.99 -3.03
CA GLU A 35 21.71 8.16 -1.78
C GLU A 35 21.07 9.18 -0.85
N SER A 36 20.68 10.35 -1.38
CA SER A 36 20.02 11.40 -0.59
C SER A 36 18.70 10.91 0.04
N MET A 37 17.92 10.12 -0.71
CA MET A 37 16.69 9.54 -0.22
C MET A 37 16.90 8.44 0.82
N LEU A 38 17.98 7.65 0.70
CA LEU A 38 18.32 6.69 1.74
C LEU A 38 18.73 7.38 3.04
N GLU A 39 19.50 8.46 2.98
CA GLU A 39 19.82 9.26 4.18
C GLU A 39 18.55 9.77 4.87
N TYR A 40 17.58 10.26 4.09
CA TYR A 40 16.27 10.65 4.63
C TYR A 40 15.50 9.46 5.23
N PHE A 41 15.50 8.30 4.58
CA PHE A 41 14.81 7.10 5.07
C PHE A 41 15.37 6.59 6.40
N GLU A 42 16.68 6.73 6.63
CA GLU A 42 17.33 6.33 7.88
C GLU A 42 16.84 7.13 9.11
N GLU A 43 16.25 8.31 8.91
CA GLU A 43 15.70 9.14 9.99
C GLU A 43 14.37 8.59 10.55
N TYR A 44 13.66 7.75 9.80
CA TYR A 44 12.30 7.31 10.15
C TYR A 44 12.13 5.79 10.01
N GLU A 45 11.80 5.14 11.13
CA GLU A 45 11.63 3.68 11.19
C GLU A 45 10.59 3.12 10.20
N VAL A 46 9.59 3.93 9.84
CA VAL A 46 8.55 3.57 8.86
C VAL A 46 9.12 3.27 7.47
N TYR A 47 10.31 3.79 7.14
CA TYR A 47 10.99 3.59 5.86
C TYR A 47 12.10 2.54 5.88
N ASN A 48 12.41 1.91 7.04
CA ASN A 48 13.56 1.01 7.23
C ASN A 48 13.70 -0.11 6.19
N ASN A 49 12.57 -0.55 5.62
CA ASN A 49 12.54 -1.65 4.65
C ASN A 49 12.41 -1.19 3.20
N LEU A 50 12.48 0.12 2.93
CA LEU A 50 12.22 0.69 1.61
C LEU A 50 13.49 1.19 0.95
N ILE A 51 13.49 1.11 -0.37
CA ILE A 51 14.40 1.88 -1.23
C ILE A 51 13.59 2.54 -2.34
N PRO A 52 13.94 3.75 -2.77
CA PRO A 52 13.33 4.36 -3.95
C PRO A 52 13.83 3.67 -5.24
N ILE A 53 12.96 3.54 -6.23
CA ILE A 53 13.29 2.96 -7.55
C ILE A 53 12.90 3.87 -8.73
N MET A 54 11.85 4.69 -8.57
CA MET A 54 11.43 5.67 -9.58
C MET A 54 10.89 6.93 -8.90
N THR A 55 10.83 8.03 -9.65
CA THR A 55 10.26 9.31 -9.24
C THR A 55 9.51 9.99 -10.39
N ASP A 56 8.65 10.95 -10.07
CA ASP A 56 8.02 11.87 -11.01
C ASP A 56 8.76 13.23 -11.09
N ASN A 57 9.87 13.39 -10.37
CA ASN A 57 10.61 14.65 -10.15
C ASN A 57 9.85 15.73 -9.36
N ASN A 58 8.75 15.39 -8.67
CA ASN A 58 7.98 16.27 -7.79
C ASN A 58 7.90 15.72 -6.36
N SER A 59 9.01 15.12 -5.89
CA SER A 59 9.15 14.55 -4.54
C SER A 59 8.22 13.36 -4.26
N ASN A 60 7.77 12.68 -5.31
CA ASN A 60 7.05 11.43 -5.18
C ASN A 60 7.90 10.26 -5.68
N TYR A 61 7.69 9.08 -5.08
CA TYR A 61 8.55 7.92 -5.34
C TYR A 61 7.76 6.63 -5.43
N TRP A 62 8.12 5.78 -6.39
CA TRP A 62 7.86 4.36 -6.27
C TRP A 62 8.99 3.72 -5.47
N CYS A 63 8.63 2.95 -4.45
CA CYS A 63 9.59 2.33 -3.55
C CYS A 63 9.43 0.81 -3.53
N LEU A 64 10.56 0.10 -3.44
CA LEU A 64 10.62 -1.34 -3.27
C LEU A 64 10.81 -1.69 -1.80
N TYR A 65 10.02 -2.63 -1.31
CA TYR A 65 10.31 -3.31 -0.05
C TYR A 65 11.49 -4.28 -0.23
N VAL A 66 12.64 -3.98 0.36
CA VAL A 66 13.83 -4.84 0.35
C VAL A 66 13.95 -5.74 1.59
N GLY A 67 13.11 -5.49 2.60
CA GLY A 67 13.04 -6.24 3.85
C GLY A 67 11.62 -6.43 4.36
N GLY A 68 11.49 -7.06 5.53
CA GLY A 68 10.21 -7.29 6.20
C GLY A 68 9.28 -8.28 5.48
N LYS A 69 8.01 -8.31 5.88
CA LYS A 69 6.98 -9.21 5.33
C LYS A 69 6.53 -8.86 3.92
N LEU A 70 6.77 -7.62 3.50
CA LEU A 70 6.40 -7.10 2.19
C LEU A 70 7.53 -7.17 1.16
N LYS A 71 8.68 -7.80 1.51
CA LYS A 71 9.86 -7.90 0.64
C LYS A 71 9.48 -8.32 -0.79
N GLY A 72 9.97 -7.57 -1.78
CA GLY A 72 9.70 -7.73 -3.20
C GLY A 72 8.50 -6.94 -3.72
N MET A 73 7.60 -6.47 -2.84
CA MET A 73 6.46 -5.64 -3.24
C MET A 73 6.85 -4.18 -3.42
N VAL A 74 6.05 -3.47 -4.20
CA VAL A 74 6.28 -2.06 -4.52
C VAL A 74 5.13 -1.22 -3.97
N CYS A 75 5.48 -0.15 -3.26
CA CYS A 75 4.55 0.87 -2.79
C CYS A 75 4.84 2.22 -3.43
N TYR A 76 3.95 3.16 -3.16
CA TYR A 76 4.05 4.52 -3.64
C TYR A 76 4.13 5.48 -2.45
N LEU A 77 5.17 6.31 -2.43
CA LEU A 77 5.42 7.32 -1.42
C LEU A 77 5.08 8.70 -2.01
N ALA A 78 3.95 9.24 -1.57
CA ALA A 78 3.52 10.58 -1.91
C ALA A 78 4.05 11.59 -0.89
N ASN A 79 4.42 12.78 -1.35
CA ASN A 79 4.85 13.87 -0.46
C ASN A 79 3.69 14.44 0.39
N GLU A 80 2.45 14.39 -0.11
CA GLU A 80 1.30 15.01 0.57
C GLU A 80 0.63 14.10 1.61
N GLU A 81 0.54 12.80 1.35
CA GLU A 81 -0.10 11.82 2.23
C GLU A 81 0.63 10.48 2.19
N MET A 82 1.17 10.07 3.34
CA MET A 82 1.90 8.81 3.46
C MET A 82 0.95 7.61 3.50
N ASN A 83 1.01 6.79 2.45
CA ASN A 83 0.36 5.48 2.40
C ASN A 83 1.26 4.46 1.69
N LEU A 84 2.05 3.75 2.48
CA LEU A 84 3.04 2.79 2.03
C LEU A 84 2.46 1.40 1.74
N ALA A 85 1.14 1.22 1.81
CA ALA A 85 0.55 -0.07 1.47
C ALA A 85 0.99 -0.51 0.06
N PRO A 86 1.32 -1.81 -0.13
CA PRO A 86 1.81 -2.30 -1.42
C PRO A 86 0.76 -2.08 -2.51
N ARG A 87 1.22 -1.75 -3.72
CA ARG A 87 0.40 -1.56 -4.92
C ARG A 87 0.69 -2.61 -5.97
N PHE A 88 1.95 -3.02 -6.09
CA PHE A 88 2.36 -4.08 -7.01
C PHE A 88 3.09 -5.18 -6.26
N LYS A 89 2.95 -6.42 -6.75
CA LYS A 89 3.60 -7.60 -6.17
C LYS A 89 5.08 -7.73 -6.54
N SER A 90 5.54 -6.97 -7.53
CA SER A 90 6.91 -6.96 -8.02
C SER A 90 7.21 -5.70 -8.82
N ILE A 91 8.48 -5.45 -9.10
CA ILE A 91 8.90 -4.37 -10.02
C ILE A 91 8.48 -4.68 -11.45
N THR A 92 8.55 -5.94 -11.85
CA THR A 92 8.07 -6.40 -13.15
C THR A 92 6.61 -6.02 -13.38
N ASN A 93 5.75 -6.19 -12.37
CA ASN A 93 4.34 -5.81 -12.42
C ASN A 93 4.15 -4.29 -12.57
N LEU A 94 4.89 -3.49 -11.81
CA LEU A 94 4.89 -2.03 -11.97
C LEU A 94 5.24 -1.63 -13.40
N ILE A 95 6.39 -2.09 -13.92
CA ILE A 95 6.87 -1.71 -15.26
C ILE A 95 5.90 -2.15 -16.35
N ASN A 96 5.38 -3.37 -16.27
CA ASN A 96 4.40 -3.84 -17.26
C ASN A 96 3.13 -2.97 -17.23
N THR A 97 2.69 -2.52 -16.05
CA THR A 97 1.54 -1.62 -15.89
C THR A 97 1.82 -0.26 -16.50
N ILE A 98 3.00 0.32 -16.27
CA ILE A 98 3.43 1.58 -16.89
C ILE A 98 3.40 1.49 -18.42
N TYR A 99 3.88 0.38 -18.99
CA TYR A 99 3.86 0.16 -20.44
C TYR A 99 2.46 -0.07 -21.02
N GLN A 100 1.56 -0.65 -20.24
CA GLN A 100 0.16 -0.86 -20.66
C GLN A 100 -0.69 0.42 -20.55
N ASN A 101 -0.19 1.44 -19.85
CA ASN A 101 -0.86 2.73 -19.66
C ASN A 101 0.03 3.87 -20.15
N PRO A 102 0.30 3.96 -21.46
CA PRO A 102 1.21 4.98 -22.01
C PRO A 102 0.68 6.42 -21.88
N ASP A 103 -0.64 6.58 -21.71
CA ASP A 103 -1.29 7.89 -21.57
C ASP A 103 -1.31 8.41 -20.12
N ALA A 104 -0.83 7.63 -19.15
CA ALA A 104 -0.67 8.08 -17.77
C ALA A 104 0.67 8.81 -17.64
N TYR A 105 0.65 10.10 -17.31
CA TYR A 105 1.82 10.95 -17.08
C TYR A 105 2.14 11.13 -15.59
N ASP A 106 1.35 10.51 -14.72
CA ASP A 106 1.54 10.52 -13.28
C ASP A 106 0.94 9.25 -12.65
N PHE A 107 1.35 8.93 -11.41
CA PHE A 107 0.81 7.79 -10.66
C PHE A 107 -0.68 7.97 -10.31
N ASP A 108 -1.13 9.21 -10.09
CA ASP A 108 -2.53 9.52 -9.77
C ASP A 108 -3.49 9.33 -10.97
N GLU A 109 -2.94 9.24 -12.18
CA GLU A 109 -3.70 8.96 -13.39
C GLU A 109 -3.96 7.46 -13.61
N LEU A 110 -3.30 6.58 -12.84
CA LEU A 110 -3.52 5.13 -12.92
C LEU A 110 -4.82 4.73 -12.20
N ASP A 111 -5.69 4.01 -12.90
CA ASP A 111 -6.91 3.46 -12.31
C ASP A 111 -6.57 2.41 -11.25
N ILE A 112 -7.28 2.42 -10.12
CA ILE A 112 -7.08 1.46 -9.03
C ILE A 112 -7.16 -0.01 -9.49
N GLU A 113 -7.92 -0.31 -10.54
CA GLU A 113 -8.08 -1.65 -11.07
C GLU A 113 -6.79 -2.18 -11.75
N VAL A 114 -5.82 -1.32 -12.09
CA VAL A 114 -4.54 -1.74 -12.68
C VAL A 114 -3.52 -2.22 -11.64
N PHE A 115 -3.69 -1.86 -10.36
CA PHE A 115 -2.79 -2.27 -9.28
C PHE A 115 -2.98 -3.73 -8.90
N ASP A 116 -1.92 -4.42 -8.47
CA ASP A 116 -2.05 -5.77 -7.90
C ASP A 116 -2.74 -5.73 -6.53
N TYR A 117 -2.66 -4.60 -5.81
CA TYR A 117 -3.36 -4.39 -4.54
C TYR A 117 -3.84 -2.93 -4.34
N PRO A 118 -4.96 -2.72 -3.62
CA PRO A 118 -5.92 -3.75 -3.23
C PRO A 118 -6.67 -4.25 -4.48
N LYS A 119 -7.10 -5.52 -4.47
CA LYS A 119 -7.98 -6.07 -5.51
C LYS A 119 -9.37 -6.33 -4.97
N ARG A 120 -10.39 -5.90 -5.72
CA ARG A 120 -11.78 -6.13 -5.34
C ARG A 120 -12.08 -7.64 -5.37
N GLY A 121 -12.99 -8.07 -4.51
CA GLY A 121 -13.37 -9.47 -4.41
C GLY A 121 -12.28 -10.34 -3.79
N ASN A 122 -12.01 -11.50 -4.38
CA ASN A 122 -11.10 -12.52 -3.84
C ASN A 122 -9.89 -12.78 -4.75
N ASP A 123 -9.68 -11.93 -5.76
CA ASP A 123 -8.74 -12.12 -6.87
C ASP A 123 -7.36 -11.54 -6.56
N ILE A 124 -6.87 -11.78 -5.34
CA ILE A 124 -5.47 -11.52 -4.98
C ILE A 124 -4.64 -12.76 -5.29
N ASP A 125 -3.70 -12.60 -6.23
CA ASP A 125 -2.70 -13.59 -6.66
C ASP A 125 -1.38 -13.40 -5.88
N LEU A 126 -1.39 -13.90 -4.64
CA LEU A 126 -0.24 -13.91 -3.74
C LEU A 126 -0.33 -15.15 -2.85
N GLU A 127 0.56 -16.12 -3.07
CA GLU A 127 0.47 -17.47 -2.48
C GLU A 127 0.57 -17.45 -0.95
N ASN A 128 1.55 -16.74 -0.40
CA ASN A 128 1.83 -16.62 1.04
C ASN A 128 1.10 -15.43 1.71
N ARG A 129 0.05 -14.90 1.09
CA ARG A 129 -0.65 -13.69 1.55
C ARG A 129 -1.14 -13.75 3.00
N ARG A 130 -1.68 -14.88 3.45
CA ARG A 130 -2.14 -15.03 4.84
C ARG A 130 -0.98 -14.95 5.83
N GLU A 131 0.12 -15.64 5.54
CA GLU A 131 1.33 -15.59 6.36
C GLU A 131 1.92 -14.18 6.42
N ILE A 132 1.83 -13.42 5.31
CA ILE A 132 2.23 -12.01 5.26
C ILE A 132 1.33 -11.16 6.16
N ILE A 133 0.00 -11.28 6.02
CA ILE A 133 -0.95 -10.53 6.86
C ILE A 133 -0.74 -10.85 8.33
N GLU A 134 -0.72 -12.13 8.70
CA GLU A 134 -0.51 -12.56 10.09
C GLU A 134 0.86 -12.10 10.62
N GLY A 135 1.89 -12.13 9.78
CA GLY A 135 3.20 -11.59 10.11
C GLY A 135 3.17 -10.09 10.40
N ILE A 136 2.44 -9.32 9.60
CA ILE A 136 2.26 -7.87 9.80
C ILE A 136 1.43 -7.59 11.05
N LEU A 137 0.36 -8.37 11.30
CA LEU A 137 -0.47 -8.20 12.50
C LEU A 137 0.32 -8.49 13.78
N ASN A 138 1.16 -9.52 13.78
CA ASN A 138 2.06 -9.79 14.91
C ASN A 138 3.09 -8.66 15.10
N GLU A 139 3.61 -8.08 14.01
CA GLU A 139 4.51 -6.92 14.10
C GLU A 139 3.78 -5.70 14.66
N LEU A 140 2.53 -5.48 14.23
CA LEU A 140 1.67 -4.38 14.68
C LEU A 140 1.41 -4.43 16.20
N GLU A 141 1.22 -5.62 16.77
CA GLU A 141 1.01 -5.81 18.22
C GLU A 141 2.22 -5.38 19.07
N GLU A 142 3.42 -5.41 18.48
CA GLU A 142 4.68 -5.08 19.16
C GLU A 142 5.11 -3.62 18.92
N VAL A 143 4.36 -2.85 18.13
CA VAL A 143 4.69 -1.44 17.84
C VAL A 143 4.49 -0.58 19.09
N PRO A 144 5.51 0.16 19.55
CA PRO A 144 5.36 1.08 20.68
C PRO A 144 4.33 2.19 20.40
N GLU A 145 3.59 2.62 21.42
CA GLU A 145 2.56 3.68 21.31
C GLU A 145 3.09 4.97 20.67
N ASN A 146 4.37 5.32 20.87
CA ASN A 146 4.98 6.52 20.32
C ASN A 146 5.42 6.39 18.84
N LYS A 147 5.04 5.31 18.17
CA LYS A 147 5.38 5.00 16.76
C LYS A 147 4.12 4.92 15.90
N GLU A 148 3.27 5.94 16.01
CA GLU A 148 1.96 6.04 15.35
C GLU A 148 2.06 5.84 13.83
N ASP A 149 3.04 6.47 13.16
CA ASP A 149 3.24 6.33 11.72
C ASP A 149 3.50 4.87 11.30
N LEU A 150 4.41 4.18 11.98
CA LEU A 150 4.72 2.77 11.70
C LEU A 150 3.50 1.89 11.92
N ARG A 151 2.79 2.11 13.03
CA ARG A 151 1.54 1.40 13.37
C ARG A 151 0.50 1.56 12.26
N GLN A 152 0.28 2.79 11.81
CA GLN A 152 -0.67 3.10 10.75
C GLN A 152 -0.29 2.39 9.44
N GLN A 153 0.97 2.47 9.02
CA GLN A 153 1.41 1.88 7.74
C GLN A 153 1.37 0.34 7.75
N LEU A 154 1.67 -0.31 8.88
CA LEU A 154 1.50 -1.76 9.04
C LEU A 154 0.02 -2.15 8.94
N ALA A 155 -0.87 -1.46 9.63
CA ALA A 155 -2.31 -1.71 9.55
C ALA A 155 -2.84 -1.51 8.12
N TYR A 156 -2.44 -0.44 7.43
CA TYR A 156 -2.80 -0.17 6.04
C TYR A 156 -2.33 -1.27 5.09
N SER A 157 -1.13 -1.78 5.30
CA SER A 157 -0.55 -2.87 4.51
C SER A 157 -1.33 -4.16 4.71
N ALA A 158 -1.65 -4.53 5.95
CA ALA A 158 -2.47 -5.71 6.25
C ALA A 158 -3.84 -5.62 5.57
N MET A 159 -4.55 -4.50 5.75
CA MET A 159 -5.89 -4.29 5.19
C MET A 159 -5.92 -4.32 3.66
N THR A 160 -4.86 -3.84 3.00
CA THR A 160 -4.75 -3.79 1.53
C THR A 160 -4.63 -5.19 0.90
N LEU A 161 -4.17 -6.18 1.67
CA LEU A 161 -4.03 -7.56 1.24
C LEU A 161 -5.26 -8.43 1.57
N VAL A 162 -6.32 -7.87 2.16
CA VAL A 162 -7.50 -8.64 2.56
C VAL A 162 -8.40 -8.97 1.36
N LYS A 163 -8.91 -10.21 1.34
CA LYS A 163 -9.95 -10.65 0.40
C LYS A 163 -11.34 -10.38 0.96
N ALA A 164 -12.33 -10.23 0.08
CA ALA A 164 -13.69 -9.90 0.50
C ALA A 164 -14.30 -10.93 1.47
N ASP A 165 -13.99 -12.21 1.32
CA ASP A 165 -14.46 -13.28 2.20
C ASP A 165 -13.76 -13.34 3.57
N GLU A 166 -12.73 -12.53 3.79
CA GLU A 166 -11.95 -12.48 5.03
C GLU A 166 -12.13 -11.18 5.82
N ILE A 167 -13.06 -10.32 5.38
CA ILE A 167 -13.34 -9.03 6.01
C ILE A 167 -13.65 -9.16 7.50
N GLU A 168 -14.44 -10.15 7.90
CA GLU A 168 -14.78 -10.30 9.32
C GLU A 168 -13.57 -10.73 10.15
N SER A 169 -12.64 -11.48 9.58
CA SER A 169 -11.45 -11.95 10.28
C SER A 169 -10.38 -10.88 10.42
N TYR A 170 -10.11 -10.13 9.34
CA TYR A 170 -8.96 -9.22 9.29
C TYR A 170 -9.32 -7.73 9.32
N ILE A 171 -10.55 -7.33 9.00
CA ILE A 171 -10.95 -5.91 8.98
C ILE A 171 -11.77 -5.53 10.22
N TYR A 172 -12.65 -6.40 10.69
CA TYR A 172 -13.49 -6.09 11.87
C TYR A 172 -12.71 -5.69 13.13
N PRO A 173 -11.54 -6.30 13.44
CA PRO A 173 -10.73 -5.86 14.58
C PRO A 173 -10.36 -4.37 14.55
N PHE A 174 -10.19 -3.78 13.37
CA PHE A 174 -9.83 -2.37 13.19
C PHE A 174 -11.02 -1.40 13.21
N LEU A 175 -12.27 -1.89 13.29
CA LEU A 175 -13.45 -1.01 13.27
C LEU A 175 -13.63 -0.21 14.55
N GLU A 176 -12.98 -0.60 15.63
CA GLU A 176 -13.00 0.09 16.93
C GLU A 176 -11.59 0.56 17.32
N ASP A 177 -10.68 0.68 16.34
CA ASP A 177 -9.32 1.18 16.57
C ASP A 177 -9.34 2.61 17.13
N GLU A 178 -8.42 2.91 18.04
CA GLU A 178 -8.30 4.24 18.65
C GLU A 178 -7.69 5.27 17.69
N ASP A 179 -6.97 4.82 16.67
CA ASP A 179 -6.49 5.65 15.59
C ASP A 179 -7.61 5.85 14.56
N MET A 180 -8.02 7.11 14.40
CA MET A 180 -9.12 7.45 13.49
C MET A 180 -8.84 7.13 12.02
N TYR A 181 -7.58 7.14 11.60
CA TYR A 181 -7.17 6.86 10.22
C TYR A 181 -7.19 5.35 9.95
N ILE A 182 -6.75 4.54 10.92
CA ILE A 182 -6.88 3.08 10.84
C ILE A 182 -8.35 2.66 10.80
N GLN A 183 -9.18 3.22 11.68
CA GLN A 183 -10.62 2.97 11.67
C GLN A 183 -11.26 3.39 10.34
N GLU A 184 -10.93 4.58 9.84
CA GLU A 184 -11.42 5.06 8.54
C GLU A 184 -11.04 4.11 7.41
N LYS A 185 -9.77 3.66 7.35
CA LYS A 185 -9.27 2.74 6.33
C LYS A 185 -9.97 1.37 6.41
N ALA A 186 -10.21 0.84 7.61
CA ALA A 186 -10.93 -0.41 7.79
C ALA A 186 -12.35 -0.33 7.21
N ILE A 187 -13.07 0.76 7.52
CA ILE A 187 -14.40 1.02 6.98
C ILE A 187 -14.38 1.21 5.46
N ALA A 188 -13.40 1.95 4.95
CA ALA A 188 -13.22 2.15 3.51
C ALA A 188 -12.98 0.82 2.78
N THR A 189 -12.24 -0.11 3.39
CA THR A 189 -11.96 -1.44 2.84
C THR A 189 -13.24 -2.27 2.70
N ILE A 190 -14.14 -2.24 3.69
CA ILE A 190 -15.48 -2.86 3.58
C ILE A 190 -16.24 -2.31 2.37
N GLY A 191 -16.22 -0.99 2.19
CA GLY A 191 -16.85 -0.32 1.06
C GLY A 191 -16.23 -0.71 -0.29
N PHE A 192 -14.90 -0.77 -0.37
CA PHE A 192 -14.16 -1.16 -1.57
C PHE A 192 -14.54 -2.55 -2.08
N HIS A 193 -14.67 -3.53 -1.18
CA HIS A 193 -15.12 -4.88 -1.52
C HIS A 193 -16.65 -5.01 -1.70
N LYS A 194 -17.41 -3.93 -1.45
CA LYS A 194 -18.88 -3.94 -1.44
C LYS A 194 -19.47 -5.06 -0.57
N TYR A 195 -18.87 -5.28 0.60
CA TYR A 195 -19.17 -6.42 1.44
C TYR A 195 -20.54 -6.30 2.14
N LYS A 196 -21.56 -6.87 1.50
CA LYS A 196 -22.97 -6.77 1.92
C LYS A 196 -23.26 -7.22 3.36
N PRO A 197 -22.64 -8.28 3.91
CA PRO A 197 -22.91 -8.71 5.28
C PRO A 197 -22.66 -7.61 6.32
N ALA A 198 -21.72 -6.69 6.08
CA ALA A 198 -21.41 -5.59 6.99
C ALA A 198 -22.45 -4.45 7.01
N ARG A 199 -23.55 -4.51 6.22
CA ARG A 199 -24.52 -3.39 6.10
C ARG A 199 -25.02 -2.85 7.44
N ASN A 200 -25.39 -3.73 8.37
CA ASN A 200 -25.89 -3.30 9.67
C ASN A 200 -24.79 -2.66 10.53
N LYS A 201 -23.58 -3.23 10.52
CA LYS A 201 -22.42 -2.66 11.22
C LYS A 201 -22.05 -1.30 10.65
N LEU A 202 -22.10 -1.11 9.33
CA LEU A 202 -21.87 0.21 8.72
C LEU A 202 -22.93 1.24 9.14
N ILE A 203 -24.22 0.87 9.24
CA ILE A 203 -25.28 1.76 9.75
C ILE A 203 -25.00 2.19 11.19
N GLU A 204 -24.55 1.26 12.04
CA GLU A 204 -24.12 1.58 13.40
C GLU A 204 -22.95 2.57 13.40
N LEU A 205 -21.91 2.29 12.61
CA LEU A 205 -20.69 3.11 12.53
C LEU A 205 -20.95 4.54 12.04
N THR A 206 -21.99 4.79 11.22
CA THR A 206 -22.40 6.17 10.89
C THR A 206 -22.76 7.02 12.12
N LYS A 207 -23.04 6.39 13.26
CA LYS A 207 -23.41 7.06 14.52
C LYS A 207 -22.30 6.99 15.56
N THR A 208 -21.58 5.86 15.64
CA THR A 208 -20.66 5.54 16.74
C THR A 208 -19.19 5.75 16.42
N ALA A 209 -18.76 5.63 15.16
CA ALA A 209 -17.36 5.76 14.77
C ALA A 209 -16.79 7.16 15.05
N MET A 210 -15.48 7.35 14.92
CA MET A 210 -14.86 8.67 14.95
C MET A 210 -15.32 9.53 13.76
N VAL A 211 -15.04 10.84 13.78
CA VAL A 211 -15.56 11.80 12.79
C VAL A 211 -15.33 11.33 11.35
N ASN A 212 -14.11 10.88 11.04
CA ASN A 212 -13.75 10.34 9.74
C ASN A 212 -14.44 9.01 9.45
N GLY A 213 -14.44 8.09 10.43
CA GLY A 213 -15.11 6.79 10.34
C GLY A 213 -16.61 6.90 10.04
N LYS A 214 -17.33 7.88 10.61
CA LYS A 214 -18.76 8.11 10.29
C LYS A 214 -18.96 8.45 8.82
N SER A 215 -18.10 9.32 8.30
CA SER A 215 -18.13 9.72 6.88
C SER A 215 -17.77 8.55 5.98
N ALA A 216 -16.74 7.78 6.33
CA ALA A 216 -16.34 6.56 5.64
C ALA A 216 -17.47 5.51 5.61
N ALA A 217 -18.17 5.31 6.72
CA ALA A 217 -19.29 4.37 6.79
C ALA A 217 -20.44 4.79 5.87
N GLY A 218 -20.73 6.09 5.80
CA GLY A 218 -21.69 6.65 4.85
C GLY A 218 -21.29 6.42 3.39
N ARG A 219 -20.01 6.57 3.05
CA ARG A 219 -19.47 6.27 1.71
C ARG A 219 -19.56 4.77 1.40
N ALA A 220 -19.11 3.91 2.31
CA ALA A 220 -19.19 2.45 2.16
C ALA A 220 -20.63 1.98 1.93
N LEU A 221 -21.62 2.49 2.69
CA LEU A 221 -23.03 2.18 2.47
C LEU A 221 -23.53 2.55 1.07
N LYS A 222 -23.02 3.64 0.47
CA LYS A 222 -23.35 3.99 -0.92
C LYS A 222 -22.77 2.97 -1.90
N GLU A 223 -21.52 2.54 -1.70
CA GLU A 223 -20.87 1.53 -2.54
C GLU A 223 -21.60 0.19 -2.53
N LEU A 224 -22.13 -0.23 -1.38
CA LEU A 224 -22.93 -1.46 -1.25
C LEU A 224 -24.20 -1.47 -2.13
N ASN A 225 -24.69 -0.29 -2.53
CA ASN A 225 -25.90 -0.12 -3.33
C ASN A 225 -25.63 0.16 -4.82
N LYS A 226 -24.36 0.28 -5.23
CA LYS A 226 -23.95 0.41 -6.63
C LYS A 226 -23.70 -0.96 -7.24
#